data_AF-A0A1H9XEI2-F1
#
_entry.id   AF-A0A1H9XEI2-F1
#
_cell.length_a   1.000
_cell.length_b   1.000
_cell.length_c   1.000
_cell.angle_alpha   90.00
_cell.angle_beta   90.00
_cell.angle_gamma   90.00
#
_symmetry.space_group_name_H-M   'P 1'
#
loop_
_entity.id
_entity.type
_entity.pdbx_description
1 polymer ?
#
loop_
_entity_poly.entity_id
_entity_poly.type
_entity_poly.pdbx_seq_one_letter_code
_entity_poly.pdbx_strand_id
1 'polypeptide(L)'
;MMITMGVIIERACGMDVHKDSITACIMTPKGKVIQTFSTKTVFLLQLIDWIKEHGCTHVAMESTGVFWKPIVNLLEAESIEFLVVNAQHMKAVPGRKTDVKDAEWIAKLLRHGLLKASFIPDRNQRELRELVRYRRSIIEERARQHNRIQKVLEGANIKLGSVVSDIMGVSALDMLRAIADGEDDPEKLAGLARRSMKKKKTELELALRGYIK
;
A
#
# COMPACT_ATOMS: atom_id res chain seq x y z
N MET A 1 38.59 -11.67 -25.60
CA MET A 1 38.34 -12.79 -24.67
C MET A 1 36.90 -12.66 -24.19
N MET A 2 35.97 -13.47 -24.73
CA MET A 2 34.57 -13.46 -24.26
C MET A 2 34.54 -14.14 -22.90
N ILE A 3 34.28 -13.37 -21.84
CA ILE A 3 33.99 -13.93 -20.52
C ILE A 3 32.62 -14.59 -20.65
N THR A 4 32.58 -15.92 -20.76
CA THR A 4 31.35 -16.69 -20.65
C THR A 4 30.88 -16.59 -19.21
N MET A 5 29.85 -15.79 -18.96
CA MET A 5 29.17 -15.75 -17.67
C MET A 5 28.60 -17.13 -17.36
N GLY A 6 29.06 -17.76 -16.28
CA GLY A 6 28.57 -19.08 -15.86
C GLY A 6 27.08 -19.04 -15.55
N VAL A 7 26.36 -20.09 -15.98
CA VAL A 7 24.97 -20.32 -15.57
C VAL A 7 25.01 -20.95 -14.18
N ILE A 8 24.38 -20.29 -13.20
CA ILE A 8 24.30 -20.74 -11.80
C ILE A 8 22.95 -21.41 -11.55
N ILE A 9 21.89 -20.91 -12.19
CA ILE A 9 20.54 -21.47 -12.14
C ILE A 9 20.17 -21.97 -13.55
N GLU A 10 20.04 -23.28 -13.70
CA GLU A 10 19.76 -23.89 -15.01
C GLU A 10 18.33 -23.63 -15.49
N ARG A 11 17.36 -23.64 -14.57
CA ARG A 11 15.92 -23.51 -14.84
C ARG A 11 15.35 -22.34 -14.04
N ALA A 12 15.17 -21.22 -14.73
CA ALA A 12 14.79 -19.94 -14.15
C ALA A 12 13.59 -19.35 -14.86
N CYS A 13 12.70 -18.71 -14.10
CA CYS A 13 11.60 -17.92 -14.61
C CYS A 13 11.83 -16.43 -14.30
N GLY A 14 11.73 -15.58 -15.31
CA GLY A 14 11.66 -14.12 -15.14
C GLY A 14 10.26 -13.62 -15.44
N MET A 15 9.78 -12.67 -14.64
CA MET A 15 8.41 -12.15 -14.73
C MET A 15 8.40 -10.63 -14.73
N ASP A 16 7.60 -10.06 -15.63
CA ASP A 16 7.19 -8.67 -15.58
C ASP A 16 5.72 -8.61 -15.13
N VAL A 17 5.48 -8.03 -13.95
CA VAL A 17 4.18 -8.11 -13.24
C VAL A 17 3.50 -6.75 -13.23
N HIS A 18 2.39 -6.67 -13.97
CA HIS A 18 1.48 -5.53 -14.01
C HIS A 18 0.21 -5.82 -13.21
N LYS A 19 -0.68 -4.83 -13.15
CA LYS A 19 -1.95 -4.92 -12.43
C LYS A 19 -2.84 -6.08 -12.92
N ASP A 20 -2.99 -6.22 -14.23
CA ASP A 20 -3.96 -7.12 -14.86
C ASP A 20 -3.31 -8.26 -15.67
N SER A 21 -1.99 -8.19 -15.89
CA SER A 21 -1.22 -9.14 -16.68
C SER A 21 0.15 -9.46 -16.05
N ILE A 22 0.64 -10.66 -16.32
CA ILE A 22 1.98 -11.14 -15.98
C ILE A 22 2.59 -11.72 -17.24
N THR A 23 3.70 -11.16 -17.70
CA THR A 23 4.49 -11.79 -18.78
C THR A 23 5.62 -12.57 -18.14
N ALA A 24 5.64 -13.89 -18.37
CA ALA A 24 6.61 -14.80 -17.78
C ALA A 24 7.47 -15.45 -18.87
N CYS A 25 8.78 -15.51 -18.64
CA CYS A 25 9.74 -16.18 -19.48
C CYS A 25 10.45 -17.26 -18.68
N ILE A 26 10.32 -18.52 -19.11
CA ILE A 26 11.08 -19.65 -18.58
C ILE A 26 12.28 -19.90 -19.49
N MET A 27 13.46 -20.03 -18.89
CA MET A 27 14.69 -20.44 -19.55
C MET A 27 15.22 -21.72 -18.91
N THR A 28 15.40 -22.75 -19.73
CA THR A 28 15.93 -24.06 -19.34
C THR A 28 17.07 -24.47 -20.28
N PRO A 29 17.79 -25.58 -20.01
CA PRO A 29 18.74 -26.14 -20.98
C PRO A 29 18.10 -26.53 -22.32
N LYS A 30 16.79 -26.82 -22.34
CA LYS A 30 16.06 -27.20 -23.56
C LYS A 30 15.66 -26.01 -24.44
N GLY A 31 15.77 -24.80 -23.92
CA GLY A 31 15.36 -23.57 -24.62
C GLY A 31 14.57 -22.63 -23.73
N LYS A 32 13.92 -21.65 -24.38
CA LYS A 32 13.09 -20.64 -23.71
C LYS A 32 11.62 -20.76 -24.14
N VAL A 33 10.71 -20.49 -23.21
CA VAL A 33 9.26 -20.42 -23.45
C VAL A 33 8.72 -19.17 -22.76
N ILE A 34 7.78 -18.49 -23.39
CA ILE A 34 7.20 -17.24 -22.90
C ILE A 34 5.69 -17.34 -22.97
N GLN A 35 5.03 -16.90 -21.91
CA GLN A 35 3.57 -16.88 -21.84
C GLN A 35 3.10 -15.71 -20.99
N THR A 36 1.95 -15.14 -21.37
CA THR A 36 1.29 -14.08 -20.61
C THR A 36 0.06 -14.64 -19.91
N PHE A 37 -0.09 -14.31 -18.63
CA PHE A 37 -1.19 -14.73 -17.77
C PHE A 37 -1.95 -13.50 -17.26
N SER A 38 -3.22 -13.68 -16.94
CA SER A 38 -3.98 -12.69 -16.18
C SER A 38 -3.65 -12.81 -14.68
N THR A 39 -3.86 -11.75 -13.91
CA THR A 39 -3.65 -11.74 -12.45
C THR A 39 -4.81 -12.32 -11.64
N LYS A 40 -5.87 -12.81 -12.28
CA LYS A 40 -6.98 -13.50 -11.57
C LYS A 40 -6.52 -14.86 -11.07
N THR A 41 -7.03 -15.28 -9.91
CA THR A 41 -6.56 -16.48 -9.18
C THR A 41 -6.44 -17.74 -10.03
N VAL A 42 -7.43 -18.06 -10.88
CA VAL A 42 -7.38 -19.26 -11.74
C VAL A 42 -6.17 -19.25 -12.67
N PHE A 43 -5.81 -18.08 -13.22
CA PHE A 43 -4.64 -17.96 -14.10
C PHE A 43 -3.32 -17.88 -13.31
N LEU A 44 -3.35 -17.40 -12.06
CA LEU A 44 -2.19 -17.49 -11.17
C LEU A 44 -1.87 -18.95 -10.80
N LEU A 45 -2.89 -19.79 -10.58
CA LEU A 45 -2.67 -21.23 -10.36
C LEU A 45 -2.09 -21.89 -11.62
N GLN A 46 -2.65 -21.59 -12.80
CA GLN A 46 -2.09 -22.07 -14.08
C GLN A 46 -0.65 -21.61 -14.31
N LEU A 47 -0.30 -20.39 -13.91
CA LEU A 47 1.07 -19.89 -13.97
C LEU A 47 2.02 -20.73 -13.10
N ILE A 48 1.59 -21.08 -11.88
CA ILE A 48 2.38 -21.91 -10.96
C ILE A 48 2.52 -23.35 -11.49
N ASP A 49 1.44 -23.93 -12.00
CA ASP A 49 1.48 -25.25 -12.65
C ASP A 49 2.45 -25.23 -13.84
N TRP A 50 2.38 -24.21 -14.69
CA TRP A 50 3.29 -24.04 -15.82
C TRP A 50 4.76 -23.92 -15.41
N ILE A 51 5.06 -23.21 -14.31
CA ILE A 51 6.41 -23.13 -13.73
C ILE A 51 6.90 -24.52 -13.27
N LYS A 52 6.04 -25.27 -12.59
CA LYS A 52 6.34 -26.62 -12.07
C LYS A 52 6.53 -27.63 -13.21
N GLU A 53 5.69 -27.60 -14.23
CA GLU A 53 5.79 -28.47 -15.42
C GLU A 53 7.13 -28.33 -16.15
N HIS A 54 7.68 -27.11 -16.19
CA HIS A 54 8.99 -26.84 -16.77
C HIS A 54 10.15 -27.11 -15.81
N GLY A 55 9.86 -27.54 -14.58
CA GLY A 55 10.85 -27.80 -13.53
C GLY A 55 11.65 -26.56 -13.12
N CYS A 56 11.06 -25.36 -13.24
CA CYS A 56 11.71 -24.13 -12.78
C CYS A 56 11.81 -24.13 -11.27
N THR A 57 13.01 -23.90 -10.76
CA THR A 57 13.29 -23.90 -9.32
C THR A 57 13.35 -22.49 -8.74
N HIS A 58 13.65 -21.50 -9.58
CA HIS A 58 13.78 -20.10 -9.16
C HIS A 58 12.95 -19.18 -10.06
N VAL A 59 12.30 -18.22 -9.42
CA VAL A 59 11.52 -17.18 -10.08
C VAL A 59 12.07 -15.82 -9.68
N ALA A 60 12.17 -14.88 -10.62
CA ALA A 60 12.40 -13.48 -10.31
C ALA A 60 11.33 -12.64 -10.97
N MET A 61 10.84 -11.63 -10.24
CA MET A 61 9.79 -10.75 -10.73
C MET A 61 10.11 -9.29 -10.47
N GLU A 62 9.89 -8.47 -11.49
CA GLU A 62 9.76 -7.04 -11.35
C GLU A 62 8.27 -6.71 -11.15
N SER A 63 7.97 -5.87 -10.16
CA SER A 63 6.60 -5.51 -9.85
C SER A 63 6.55 -4.14 -9.18
N THR A 64 5.52 -3.38 -9.53
CA THR A 64 5.20 -2.12 -8.87
C THR A 64 4.15 -2.31 -7.77
N GLY A 65 4.33 -1.63 -6.64
CA GLY A 65 3.37 -1.66 -5.54
C GLY A 65 3.21 -3.04 -4.90
N VAL A 66 1.99 -3.56 -4.89
CA VAL A 66 1.60 -4.77 -4.14
C VAL A 66 1.33 -5.99 -5.02
N PHE A 67 1.45 -5.87 -6.35
CA PHE A 67 1.01 -6.91 -7.29
C PHE A 67 1.83 -8.21 -7.21
N TRP A 68 3.05 -8.15 -6.68
CA TRP A 68 3.88 -9.34 -6.39
C TRP A 68 3.31 -10.25 -5.30
N LYS A 69 2.55 -9.70 -4.33
CA LYS A 69 2.12 -10.43 -3.13
C LYS A 69 1.36 -11.73 -3.43
N PRO A 70 0.30 -11.74 -4.27
CA PRO A 70 -0.42 -12.97 -4.56
C PRO A 70 0.46 -14.03 -5.22
N ILE A 71 1.43 -13.63 -6.06
CA ILE A 71 2.35 -14.55 -6.73
C ILE A 71 3.30 -15.16 -5.70
N VAL A 72 3.92 -14.33 -4.86
CA VAL A 72 4.84 -14.79 -3.81
C VAL A 72 4.15 -15.73 -2.82
N ASN A 73 2.91 -15.45 -2.42
CA ASN A 73 2.18 -16.35 -1.53
C ASN A 73 2.01 -17.77 -2.12
N LEU A 74 1.81 -17.87 -3.44
CA LEU A 74 1.70 -19.16 -4.14
C LEU A 74 3.08 -19.83 -4.30
N LEU A 75 4.11 -19.06 -4.64
CA LEU A 75 5.48 -19.58 -4.74
C LEU A 75 5.99 -20.12 -3.38
N GLU A 76 5.71 -19.39 -2.29
CA GLU A 76 6.02 -19.84 -0.92
C GLU A 76 5.28 -21.15 -0.58
N ALA A 77 3.99 -21.26 -0.94
CA ALA A 77 3.20 -22.47 -0.68
C ALA A 77 3.74 -23.70 -1.43
N GLU A 78 4.30 -23.50 -2.62
CA GLU A 78 4.89 -24.55 -3.45
C GLU A 78 6.39 -24.73 -3.21
N SER A 79 6.99 -24.03 -2.24
CA SER A 79 8.44 -24.07 -1.94
C SER A 79 9.32 -23.74 -3.15
N ILE A 80 8.89 -22.80 -3.99
CA ILE A 80 9.66 -22.29 -5.13
C ILE A 80 10.45 -21.06 -4.70
N GLU A 81 11.77 -21.07 -4.94
CA GLU A 81 12.65 -19.95 -4.61
C GLU A 81 12.28 -18.71 -5.44
N PHE A 82 12.23 -17.54 -4.81
CA PHE A 82 11.80 -16.33 -5.50
C PHE A 82 12.61 -15.08 -5.14
N LEU A 83 12.71 -14.17 -6.10
CA LEU A 83 13.27 -12.84 -5.92
C LEU A 83 12.28 -11.78 -6.41
N VAL A 84 11.92 -10.84 -5.54
CA VAL A 84 11.25 -9.61 -5.97
C VAL A 84 12.32 -8.55 -6.22
N VAL A 85 12.42 -8.03 -7.44
CA VAL A 85 13.45 -7.05 -7.82
C VAL A 85 12.86 -5.68 -8.04
N ASN A 86 13.61 -4.64 -7.69
CA ASN A 86 13.21 -3.26 -7.94
C ASN A 86 13.56 -2.87 -9.39
N ALA A 87 12.59 -2.33 -10.13
CA ALA A 87 12.76 -1.83 -11.49
C ALA A 87 13.97 -0.90 -11.68
N GLN A 88 14.28 -0.08 -10.66
CA GLN A 88 15.38 0.90 -10.69
C GLN A 88 16.77 0.24 -10.73
N HIS A 89 16.90 -1.01 -10.29
CA HIS A 89 18.17 -1.74 -10.27
C HIS A 89 18.41 -2.58 -11.52
N MET A 90 17.41 -2.70 -12.41
CA MET A 90 17.61 -3.29 -13.73
C MET A 90 18.17 -2.22 -14.66
N LYS A 91 19.48 -2.25 -14.93
CA LYS A 91 20.15 -1.33 -15.86
C LYS A 91 19.35 -1.26 -17.17
N ALA A 92 18.95 -0.06 -17.57
CA ALA A 92 18.21 0.18 -18.80
C ALA A 92 18.98 -0.42 -19.98
N VAL A 93 18.40 -1.42 -20.63
CA VAL A 93 18.90 -1.92 -21.92
C VAL A 93 18.48 -0.88 -22.97
N PRO A 94 19.40 -0.29 -23.74
CA PRO A 94 19.04 0.66 -24.79
C PRO A 94 18.10 0.02 -25.82
N GLY A 95 16.91 0.62 -26.01
CA GLY A 95 15.91 0.14 -26.98
C GLY A 95 14.47 0.25 -26.47
N ARG A 96 13.50 -0.08 -27.34
CA ARG A 96 12.08 -0.13 -26.99
C ARG A 96 11.84 -1.27 -25.99
N LYS A 97 11.61 -0.92 -24.72
CA LYS A 97 11.25 -1.81 -23.61
C LYS A 97 9.86 -2.39 -23.86
N THR A 98 9.71 -3.71 -23.73
CA THR A 98 8.44 -4.44 -23.90
C THR A 98 8.39 -5.53 -22.84
N ASP A 99 7.24 -5.80 -22.25
CA ASP A 99 7.07 -6.76 -21.14
C ASP A 99 7.73 -8.13 -21.41
N VAL A 100 7.67 -8.62 -22.66
CA VAL A 100 8.34 -9.85 -23.09
C VAL A 100 9.87 -9.78 -22.94
N LYS A 101 10.48 -8.69 -23.42
CA LYS A 101 11.93 -8.48 -23.31
C LYS A 101 12.35 -8.30 -21.86
N ASP A 102 11.50 -7.71 -21.03
CA ASP A 102 11.79 -7.53 -19.61
C ASP A 102 11.76 -8.86 -18.87
N ALA A 103 10.73 -9.68 -19.07
CA ALA A 103 10.66 -11.02 -18.53
C ALA A 103 11.85 -11.90 -18.98
N GLU A 104 12.22 -11.85 -20.26
CA GLU A 104 13.42 -12.54 -20.78
C GLU A 104 14.71 -12.05 -20.11
N TRP A 105 14.84 -10.73 -19.95
CA TRP A 105 16.03 -10.13 -19.35
C TRP A 105 16.15 -10.50 -17.87
N ILE A 106 15.05 -10.47 -17.12
CA ILE A 106 14.98 -10.91 -15.73
C ILE A 106 15.39 -12.37 -15.62
N ALA A 107 14.85 -13.26 -16.47
CA ALA A 107 15.19 -14.67 -16.47
C ALA A 107 16.71 -14.86 -16.69
N LYS A 108 17.28 -14.15 -17.67
CA LYS A 108 18.71 -14.21 -17.96
C LYS A 108 19.56 -13.72 -16.77
N LEU A 109 19.22 -12.58 -16.16
CA LEU A 109 19.94 -12.07 -15.01
C LEU A 109 19.84 -13.01 -13.80
N LEU A 110 18.67 -13.61 -13.58
CA LEU A 110 18.46 -14.61 -12.54
C LEU A 110 19.39 -15.82 -12.74
N ARG A 111 19.45 -16.36 -13.96
CA ARG A 111 20.33 -17.51 -14.30
C ARG A 111 21.80 -17.28 -13.97
N HIS A 112 22.24 -16.04 -14.01
CA HIS A 112 23.62 -15.65 -13.75
C HIS A 112 23.84 -15.03 -12.37
N GLY A 113 22.84 -15.03 -11.48
CA GLY A 113 22.97 -14.49 -10.13
C GLY A 113 23.22 -12.97 -10.09
N LEU A 114 22.81 -12.24 -11.12
CA LEU A 114 23.08 -10.80 -11.25
C LEU A 114 21.96 -9.91 -10.69
N LEU A 115 20.90 -10.51 -10.14
CA LEU A 115 19.78 -9.79 -9.56
C LEU A 115 20.05 -9.47 -8.09
N LYS A 116 19.72 -8.23 -7.70
CA LYS A 116 19.68 -7.82 -6.30
C LYS A 116 18.25 -7.92 -5.79
N ALA A 117 17.99 -8.91 -4.93
CA ALA A 117 16.69 -9.09 -4.30
C ALA A 117 16.32 -7.89 -3.42
N SER A 118 15.04 -7.49 -3.49
CA SER A 118 14.42 -6.65 -2.47
C SER A 118 14.21 -7.49 -1.22
N PHE A 119 14.32 -6.86 -0.05
CA PHE A 119 14.02 -7.55 1.20
C PHE A 119 12.52 -7.80 1.30
N ILE A 120 12.11 -9.06 1.13
CA ILE A 120 10.76 -9.54 1.38
C ILE A 120 10.81 -10.33 2.68
N PRO A 121 10.22 -9.81 3.77
CA PRO A 121 10.35 -10.51 5.05
C PRO A 121 9.27 -11.59 5.12
N ASP A 122 9.34 -12.47 6.10
CA ASP A 122 8.42 -13.61 6.20
C ASP A 122 6.95 -13.17 6.31
N ARG A 123 6.05 -14.11 6.01
CA ARG A 123 4.61 -13.87 5.95
C ARG A 123 4.05 -13.23 7.23
N ASN A 124 4.41 -13.74 8.40
CA ASN A 124 3.91 -13.22 9.68
C ASN A 124 4.36 -11.76 9.89
N GLN A 125 5.61 -11.45 9.57
CA GLN A 125 6.11 -10.09 9.62
C GLN A 125 5.43 -9.17 8.59
N ARG A 126 5.11 -9.67 7.38
CA ARG A 126 4.40 -8.87 6.36
C ARG A 126 3.01 -8.50 6.84
N GLU A 127 2.25 -9.47 7.33
CA GLU A 127 0.90 -9.28 7.85
C GLU A 127 0.89 -8.27 9.01
N LEU A 128 1.80 -8.42 9.99
CA LEU A 128 1.92 -7.47 11.10
C LEU A 128 2.27 -6.06 10.63
N ARG A 129 3.21 -5.92 9.69
CA ARG A 129 3.58 -4.60 9.15
C ARG A 129 2.43 -3.94 8.40
N GLU A 130 1.60 -4.71 7.70
CA GLU A 130 0.41 -4.18 7.03
C GLU A 130 -0.58 -3.60 8.04
N LEU A 131 -0.87 -4.32 9.12
CA LEU A 131 -1.75 -3.83 10.19
C LEU A 131 -1.22 -2.56 10.85
N VAL A 132 0.08 -2.52 11.19
CA VAL A 132 0.69 -1.34 11.84
C VAL A 132 0.69 -0.13 10.90
N ARG A 133 1.00 -0.33 9.61
CA ARG A 133 0.96 0.74 8.60
C ARG A 133 -0.47 1.25 8.40
N TYR A 134 -1.44 0.35 8.33
CA TYR A 134 -2.85 0.72 8.20
C TYR A 134 -3.34 1.51 9.44
N ARG A 135 -3.00 1.05 10.65
CA ARG A 135 -3.30 1.81 11.88
C ARG A 135 -2.70 3.22 11.82
N ARG A 136 -1.45 3.35 11.37
CA ARG A 136 -0.79 4.65 11.22
C ARG A 136 -1.52 5.54 10.22
N SER A 137 -1.91 5.02 9.05
CA SER A 137 -2.62 5.81 8.05
C SER A 137 -3.97 6.32 8.57
N ILE A 138 -4.71 5.50 9.33
CA ILE A 138 -5.97 5.90 9.96
C ILE A 138 -5.76 6.98 11.03
N ILE A 139 -4.69 6.89 11.83
CA ILE A 139 -4.36 7.94 12.80
C ILE A 139 -4.06 9.27 12.09
N GLU A 140 -3.25 9.23 11.04
CA GLU A 140 -2.91 10.42 10.25
C GLU A 140 -4.15 10.99 9.55
N GLU A 141 -5.05 10.14 9.06
CA GLU A 141 -6.33 10.56 8.48
C GLU A 141 -7.24 11.23 9.50
N ARG A 142 -7.38 10.63 10.68
CA ARG A 142 -8.13 11.22 11.80
C ARG A 142 -7.58 12.60 12.16
N ALA A 143 -6.27 12.75 12.27
CA ALA A 143 -5.65 14.05 12.55
C ALA A 143 -5.94 15.08 11.45
N ARG A 144 -5.89 14.68 10.17
CA ARG A 144 -6.27 15.55 9.05
C ARG A 144 -7.73 16.00 9.14
N GLN A 145 -8.65 15.12 9.52
CA GLN A 145 -10.05 15.48 9.71
C GLN A 145 -10.27 16.42 10.90
N HIS A 146 -9.58 16.20 12.03
CA HIS A 146 -9.63 17.12 13.17
C HIS A 146 -9.18 18.53 12.78
N ASN A 147 -8.06 18.64 12.06
CA ASN A 147 -7.56 19.93 11.56
C ASN A 147 -8.54 20.59 10.58
N ARG A 148 -9.26 19.79 9.77
CA ARG A 148 -10.28 20.31 8.85
C ARG A 148 -11.50 20.86 9.60
N ILE A 149 -11.97 20.18 10.64
CA ILE A 149 -13.05 20.66 11.52
C ILE A 149 -12.66 22.00 12.14
N GLN A 150 -11.45 22.10 12.70
CA GLN A 150 -10.97 23.37 13.27
C GLN A 150 -10.97 24.49 12.24
N LYS A 151 -10.47 24.25 11.02
CA LYS A 151 -10.48 25.26 9.95
C LYS A 151 -11.90 25.72 9.59
N VAL A 152 -12.88 24.82 9.56
CA VAL A 152 -14.28 25.16 9.29
C VAL A 152 -14.83 26.07 10.39
N LEU A 153 -14.59 25.71 11.66
CA LEU A 153 -15.03 26.52 12.80
C LEU A 153 -14.37 27.90 12.81
N GLU A 154 -13.07 27.96 12.53
CA GLU A 154 -12.34 29.23 12.40
C GLU A 154 -12.92 30.11 11.28
N GLY A 155 -13.28 29.51 10.14
CA GLY A 155 -13.97 30.20 9.04
C GLY A 155 -15.34 30.76 9.43
N ALA A 156 -16.08 30.04 10.27
CA ALA A 156 -17.35 30.49 10.85
C ALA A 156 -17.18 31.44 12.06
N ASN A 157 -15.94 31.79 12.43
CA ASN A 157 -15.60 32.53 13.65
C ASN A 157 -16.12 31.87 14.94
N ILE A 158 -16.24 30.54 14.95
CA ILE A 158 -16.55 29.73 16.15
C ILE A 158 -15.23 29.33 16.81
N LYS A 159 -14.93 29.91 17.97
CA LYS A 159 -13.67 29.75 18.70
C LYS A 159 -13.70 28.60 19.71
N LEU A 160 -14.52 27.58 19.51
CA LEU A 160 -14.68 26.45 20.44
C LEU A 160 -13.32 25.84 20.86
N GLY A 161 -12.39 25.70 19.91
CA GLY A 161 -11.04 25.15 20.16
C GLY A 161 -10.15 25.96 21.10
N SER A 162 -10.48 27.22 21.41
CA SER A 162 -9.73 28.01 22.40
C SER A 162 -10.20 27.75 23.84
N VAL A 163 -11.40 27.18 24.02
CA VAL A 163 -12.01 26.96 25.34
C VAL A 163 -11.87 25.50 25.77
N VAL A 164 -12.03 24.56 24.83
CA VAL A 164 -11.98 23.12 25.10
C VAL A 164 -10.57 22.55 24.92
N SER A 165 -10.18 21.63 25.80
CA SER A 165 -8.89 20.94 25.69
C SER A 165 -8.83 19.93 24.54
N ASP A 166 -10.00 19.38 24.16
CA ASP A 166 -10.17 18.45 23.05
C ASP A 166 -11.48 18.75 22.33
N ILE A 167 -11.37 19.18 21.07
CA ILE A 167 -12.51 19.51 20.22
C ILE A 167 -13.33 18.29 19.79
N MET A 168 -12.74 17.10 19.94
CA MET A 168 -13.38 15.81 19.67
C MET A 168 -13.80 15.10 20.96
N GLY A 169 -13.67 15.77 22.11
CA GLY A 169 -14.19 15.28 23.38
C GLY A 169 -15.73 15.29 23.41
N VAL A 170 -16.33 14.52 24.30
CA VAL A 170 -17.78 14.23 24.31
C VAL A 170 -18.65 15.50 24.23
N SER A 171 -18.43 16.49 25.11
CA SER A 171 -19.22 17.73 25.09
C SER A 171 -19.00 18.58 23.85
N ALA A 172 -17.75 18.69 23.38
CA ALA A 172 -17.46 19.44 22.16
C ALA A 172 -18.11 18.76 20.94
N LEU A 173 -18.09 17.42 20.88
CA LEU A 173 -18.74 16.67 19.82
C LEU A 173 -20.27 16.82 19.83
N ASP A 174 -20.90 16.86 21.00
CA ASP A 174 -22.34 17.14 21.10
C ASP A 174 -22.67 18.54 20.59
N MET A 175 -21.86 19.55 20.93
CA MET A 175 -22.01 20.92 20.41
C MET A 175 -21.83 20.96 18.89
N LEU A 176 -20.80 20.30 18.36
CA LEU A 176 -20.57 20.22 16.91
C LEU A 176 -21.70 19.51 16.17
N ARG A 177 -22.29 18.47 16.77
CA ARG A 177 -23.47 17.79 16.21
C ARG A 177 -24.69 18.70 16.22
N ALA A 178 -24.97 19.38 17.33
CA ALA A 178 -26.06 20.33 17.41
C ALA A 178 -25.93 21.46 16.37
N ILE A 179 -24.71 22.00 16.19
CA ILE A 179 -24.41 22.96 15.11
C ILE A 179 -24.70 22.36 13.73
N ALA A 180 -24.26 21.12 13.48
CA ALA A 180 -24.51 20.44 12.21
C ALA A 180 -26.01 20.14 11.97
N ASP A 181 -26.78 19.94 13.04
CA ASP A 181 -28.23 19.74 13.02
C ASP A 181 -29.01 21.07 12.94
N GLY A 182 -28.31 22.21 12.87
CA GLY A 182 -28.88 23.53 12.64
C GLY A 182 -29.14 24.37 13.90
N GLU A 183 -28.66 23.95 15.07
CA GLU A 183 -28.72 24.79 16.28
C GLU A 183 -27.62 25.85 16.25
N ASP A 184 -28.02 27.12 16.34
CA ASP A 184 -27.14 28.29 16.31
C ASP A 184 -27.18 29.12 17.62
N ASP A 185 -28.02 28.76 18.59
CA ASP A 185 -28.11 29.42 19.89
C ASP A 185 -26.91 29.07 20.79
N PRO A 186 -25.99 30.02 21.08
CA PRO A 186 -24.80 29.75 21.88
C PRO A 186 -25.11 29.31 23.31
N GLU A 187 -26.25 29.71 23.89
CA GLU A 187 -26.62 29.32 25.25
C GLU A 187 -27.01 27.85 25.32
N LYS A 188 -27.81 27.39 24.36
CA LYS A 188 -28.17 25.97 24.26
C LYS A 188 -26.96 25.10 23.96
N LEU A 189 -26.11 25.54 23.03
CA LEU A 189 -24.88 24.82 22.69
C LEU A 189 -23.96 24.73 23.92
N ALA A 190 -23.71 25.84 24.64
CA ALA A 190 -22.93 25.83 25.88
C ALA A 190 -23.57 24.99 26.99
N GLY A 191 -24.91 24.87 27.00
CA GLY A 191 -25.67 23.99 27.88
C GLY A 191 -25.33 22.50 27.76
N LEU A 192 -24.76 22.07 26.62
CA LEU A 192 -24.29 20.69 26.40
C LEU A 192 -22.97 20.37 27.14
N ALA A 193 -22.37 21.37 27.83
CA ALA A 193 -21.17 21.18 28.63
C ALA A 193 -21.40 20.21 29.81
N ARG A 194 -20.50 19.23 29.96
CA ARG A 194 -20.57 18.20 31.02
C ARG A 194 -19.41 18.35 32.01
N ARG A 195 -19.64 17.88 33.26
CA ARG A 195 -18.62 17.79 34.31
C ARG A 195 -17.85 19.10 34.52
N SER A 196 -16.52 19.07 34.45
CA SER A 196 -15.65 20.24 34.63
C SER A 196 -15.87 21.33 33.58
N MET A 197 -16.37 20.98 32.39
CA MET A 197 -16.64 21.95 31.32
C MET A 197 -17.81 22.89 31.65
N LYS A 198 -18.71 22.51 32.57
CA LYS A 198 -19.78 23.40 33.05
C LYS A 198 -19.24 24.70 33.67
N LYS A 199 -18.02 24.65 34.25
CA LYS A 199 -17.36 25.84 34.82
C LYS A 199 -16.98 26.87 33.75
N LYS A 200 -16.89 26.45 32.49
CA LYS A 200 -16.55 27.31 31.34
C LYS A 200 -17.77 27.75 30.53
N LYS A 201 -19.00 27.60 31.06
CA LYS A 201 -20.24 27.86 30.28
C LYS A 201 -20.23 29.25 29.65
N THR A 202 -19.90 30.29 30.42
CA THR A 202 -19.85 31.68 29.92
C THR A 202 -18.77 31.87 28.85
N GLU A 203 -17.59 31.25 29.00
CA GLU A 203 -16.55 31.27 27.96
C GLU A 203 -17.00 30.54 26.68
N LEU A 204 -17.73 29.43 26.84
CA LEU A 204 -18.30 28.67 25.72
C LEU A 204 -19.36 29.47 24.98
N GLU A 205 -20.27 30.15 25.67
CA GLU A 205 -21.29 31.01 25.05
C GLU A 205 -20.65 32.09 24.16
N LEU A 206 -19.54 32.70 24.63
CA LEU A 206 -18.76 33.65 23.84
C LEU A 206 -18.07 32.98 22.64
N ALA A 207 -17.44 31.82 22.85
CA ALA A 207 -16.69 31.12 21.81
C ALA A 207 -17.56 30.45 20.74
N LEU A 208 -18.79 30.07 21.08
CA LEU A 208 -19.76 29.45 20.17
C LEU A 208 -20.50 30.47 19.32
N ARG A 209 -20.37 31.77 19.63
CA ARG A 209 -20.97 32.85 18.86
C ARG A 209 -20.20 33.09 17.55
N GLY A 210 -20.69 32.49 16.47
CA GLY A 210 -20.12 32.61 15.12
C GLY A 210 -21.17 32.93 14.05
N TYR A 211 -20.74 32.82 12.78
CA TYR A 211 -21.58 32.99 11.59
C TYR A 211 -21.72 31.65 10.87
N ILE A 212 -22.91 31.04 10.93
CA ILE A 212 -23.23 29.69 10.41
C ILE A 212 -24.17 29.78 9.17
N LYS A 213 -24.18 30.91 8.46
CA LYS A 213 -25.04 31.11 7.28
C LYS A 213 -24.43 30.56 6.00
#